data_AF-A0A1H4KIZ0-F1
#
_entry.id   AF-A0A1H4KIZ0-F1
#
_cell.length_a   1.000
_cell.length_b   1.000
_cell.length_c   1.000
_cell.angle_alpha   90.00
_cell.angle_beta   90.00
_cell.angle_gamma   90.00
#
_symmetry.space_group_name_H-M   'P 1'
#
loop_
_entity.id
_entity.type
_entity.pdbx_description
1 polymer ?
#
loop_
_entity_poly.entity_id
_entity_poly.type
_entity_poly.pdbx_seq_one_letter_code
_entity_poly.pdbx_strand_id
1 'polypeptide(L)'
;MRAFVFAAAFLTCGAMAQAETIRPDTSFFTGVYERVGRSGAEVPALIDDLVRITPVDGTWALDVFPCATVADQDAPIRLNPLDFGEVPNILEGQAGPSGLWCQYFTDHSNYPILTCQSEMGARFTLWPITDERLTVCMMAAGQSRP
;
A
#
# COMPACT_ATOMS: atom_id res chain seq x y z
N MET A 1 6.52 -61.36 14.50
CA MET A 1 6.58 -60.17 13.62
C MET A 1 5.19 -59.56 13.58
N ARG A 2 4.98 -58.36 14.16
CA ARG A 2 3.73 -57.60 14.04
C ARG A 2 4.10 -56.22 13.53
N ALA A 3 3.71 -55.93 12.30
CA ALA A 3 3.86 -54.63 11.69
C ALA A 3 2.82 -53.68 12.29
N PHE A 4 3.27 -52.66 13.01
CA PHE A 4 2.44 -51.53 13.39
C PHE A 4 2.55 -50.49 12.28
N VAL A 5 1.49 -50.36 11.48
CA VAL A 5 1.34 -49.26 10.52
C VAL A 5 0.84 -48.06 11.32
N PHE A 6 1.73 -47.12 11.63
CA PHE A 6 1.37 -45.80 12.15
C PHE A 6 0.92 -44.94 10.97
N ALA A 7 -0.39 -44.83 10.75
CA ALA A 7 -0.96 -43.81 9.89
C ALA A 7 -0.90 -42.47 10.63
N ALA A 8 0.11 -41.65 10.32
CA ALA A 8 0.18 -40.28 10.80
C ALA A 8 -0.93 -39.46 10.12
N ALA A 9 -1.99 -39.18 10.86
CA ALA A 9 -3.04 -38.25 10.45
C ALA A 9 -2.43 -36.84 10.39
N PHE A 10 -2.12 -36.37 9.19
CA PHE A 10 -1.86 -34.96 8.92
C PHE A 10 -3.18 -34.20 9.13
N LEU A 11 -3.42 -33.73 10.36
CA LEU A 11 -4.43 -32.70 10.61
C LEU A 11 -3.93 -31.40 9.97
N THR A 12 -4.37 -31.17 8.74
CA THR A 12 -4.23 -29.88 8.07
C THR A 12 -5.16 -28.89 8.76
N CYS A 13 -4.66 -28.14 9.74
CA CYS A 13 -5.27 -26.89 10.17
C CYS A 13 -5.08 -25.83 9.07
N GLY A 14 -5.73 -26.04 7.94
CA GLY A 14 -5.89 -25.02 6.91
C GLY A 14 -7.00 -24.08 7.36
N ALA A 15 -6.67 -23.06 8.17
CA ALA A 15 -7.55 -21.91 8.27
C ALA A 15 -7.68 -21.35 6.85
N MET A 16 -8.88 -21.46 6.28
CA MET A 16 -9.19 -20.83 5.00
C MET A 16 -8.93 -19.34 5.18
N ALA A 17 -7.98 -18.78 4.42
CA ALA A 17 -7.79 -17.34 4.35
C ALA A 17 -9.12 -16.74 3.88
N GLN A 18 -9.86 -16.13 4.80
CA GLN A 18 -11.11 -15.46 4.44
C GLN A 18 -10.75 -14.23 3.64
N ALA A 19 -11.38 -14.08 2.46
CA ALA A 19 -11.35 -12.83 1.74
C ALA A 19 -11.92 -11.74 2.64
N GLU A 20 -11.27 -10.57 2.67
CA GLU A 20 -11.72 -9.45 3.46
C GLU A 20 -13.15 -9.07 3.03
N THR A 21 -14.09 -9.04 3.99
CA THR A 21 -15.51 -8.80 3.71
C THR A 21 -15.91 -7.33 3.87
N ILE A 22 -15.08 -6.54 4.56
CA ILE A 22 -15.32 -5.14 4.87
C ILE A 22 -14.00 -4.38 4.73
N ARG A 23 -14.01 -3.31 3.93
CA ARG A 23 -12.88 -2.41 3.76
C ARG A 23 -12.59 -1.65 5.07
N PRO A 24 -11.32 -1.51 5.50
CA PRO A 24 -10.98 -0.76 6.71
C PRO A 24 -11.25 0.74 6.55
N ASP A 25 -11.26 1.47 7.67
CA ASP A 25 -11.34 2.93 7.67
C ASP A 25 -10.07 3.56 7.07
N THR A 26 -10.18 4.76 6.50
CA THR A 26 -9.05 5.45 5.83
C THR A 26 -7.89 5.76 6.78
N SER A 27 -8.15 5.92 8.08
CA SER A 27 -7.10 6.09 9.10
C SER A 27 -6.13 4.91 9.14
N PHE A 28 -6.55 3.71 8.73
CA PHE A 28 -5.70 2.53 8.65
C PHE A 28 -4.51 2.72 7.70
N PHE A 29 -4.67 3.52 6.65
CA PHE A 29 -3.65 3.79 5.63
C PHE A 29 -2.84 5.06 5.90
N THR A 30 -3.13 5.77 6.98
CA THR A 30 -2.48 7.07 7.25
C THR A 30 -1.07 6.85 7.79
N GLY A 31 -0.08 7.48 7.15
CA GLY A 31 1.31 7.34 7.59
C GLY A 31 2.34 7.69 6.53
N VAL A 32 3.59 7.33 6.82
CA VAL A 32 4.72 7.44 5.89
C VAL A 32 5.05 6.06 5.34
N TYR A 33 5.33 6.02 4.04
CA TYR A 33 5.62 4.80 3.30
C TYR A 33 6.90 4.97 2.49
N GLU A 34 7.65 3.89 2.38
CA GLU A 34 8.70 3.73 1.40
C GLU A 34 8.09 3.15 0.13
N ARG A 35 8.30 3.84 -0.99
CA ARG A 35 7.86 3.40 -2.30
C ARG A 35 9.04 2.75 -3.00
N VAL A 36 8.98 1.43 -3.13
CA VAL A 36 10.04 0.61 -3.75
C VAL A 36 9.52 -0.05 -5.01
N GLY A 37 10.26 0.07 -6.11
CA GLY A 37 9.91 -0.62 -7.35
C GLY A 37 10.62 -0.07 -8.58
N ARG A 38 9.90 -0.01 -9.69
CA ARG A 38 10.41 0.47 -10.97
C ARG A 38 9.45 1.45 -11.64
N SER A 39 10.02 2.42 -12.34
CA SER A 39 9.26 3.36 -13.16
C SER A 39 8.75 2.71 -14.45
N GLY A 40 7.78 3.37 -15.09
CA GLY A 40 7.21 2.99 -16.39
C GLY A 40 7.86 3.69 -17.58
N ALA A 41 9.09 4.19 -17.43
CA ALA A 41 9.81 4.85 -18.53
C ALA A 41 10.36 3.83 -19.54
N GLU A 42 10.70 4.29 -20.76
CA GLU A 42 11.32 3.46 -21.81
C GLU A 42 12.57 2.73 -21.30
N VAL A 43 13.36 3.42 -20.46
CA VAL A 43 14.41 2.82 -19.63
C VAL A 43 13.92 2.85 -18.18
N PRO A 44 13.48 1.71 -17.61
CA PRO A 44 12.99 1.67 -16.24
C PRO A 44 14.08 2.07 -15.24
N ALA A 45 13.75 3.03 -14.38
CA ALA A 45 14.59 3.42 -13.25
C ALA A 45 14.07 2.77 -11.97
N LEU A 46 14.97 2.59 -10.99
CA LEU A 46 14.58 2.20 -9.64
C LEU A 46 13.77 3.33 -9.00
N ILE A 47 12.67 2.97 -8.35
CA ILE A 47 11.95 3.84 -7.43
C ILE A 47 12.34 3.40 -6.03
N ASP A 48 12.83 4.34 -5.23
CA ASP A 48 13.25 4.16 -3.85
C ASP A 48 13.16 5.53 -3.17
N ASP A 49 11.94 5.92 -2.81
CA ASP A 49 11.65 7.21 -2.19
C ASP A 49 10.59 7.09 -1.08
N LEU A 50 10.40 8.17 -0.33
CA LEU A 50 9.40 8.23 0.72
C LEU A 50 8.18 9.02 0.26
N VAL A 51 7.00 8.52 0.61
CA VAL A 51 5.72 9.17 0.40
C VAL A 51 4.92 9.19 1.70
N ARG A 52 3.96 10.11 1.79
CA ARG A 52 3.02 10.21 2.89
C ARG A 52 1.61 9.98 2.36
N ILE A 53 0.83 9.17 3.07
CA ILE A 53 -0.58 8.95 2.78
C ILE A 53 -1.41 9.68 3.83
N THR A 54 -2.39 10.46 3.38
CA THR A 54 -3.39 11.10 4.25
C THR A 54 -4.80 10.87 3.72
N PRO A 55 -5.79 10.75 4.62
CA PRO A 55 -7.18 10.60 4.22
C PRO A 55 -7.71 11.93 3.68
N VAL A 56 -8.68 11.85 2.76
CA VAL A 56 -9.42 13.01 2.29
C VAL A 56 -10.69 13.15 3.11
N ASP A 57 -10.80 14.28 3.83
CA ASP A 57 -11.91 14.56 4.74
C ASP A 57 -13.29 14.32 4.11
N GLY A 58 -14.13 13.57 4.82
CA GLY A 58 -15.51 13.29 4.40
C GLY A 58 -15.66 12.30 3.25
N THR A 59 -14.58 11.64 2.81
CA THR A 59 -14.60 10.64 1.73
C THR A 59 -13.79 9.40 2.12
N TRP A 60 -13.86 8.34 1.31
CA TRP A 60 -12.94 7.20 1.45
C TRP A 60 -11.61 7.43 0.68
N ALA A 61 -11.40 8.55 0.01
CA ALA A 61 -10.19 8.73 -0.80
C ALA A 61 -8.93 8.89 0.06
N LEU A 62 -7.79 8.49 -0.51
CA LEU A 62 -6.45 8.64 0.06
C LEU A 62 -5.62 9.54 -0.85
N ASP A 63 -4.96 10.55 -0.29
CA ASP A 63 -4.00 11.38 -0.98
C ASP A 63 -2.57 10.93 -0.66
N VAL A 64 -1.78 10.71 -1.71
CA VAL A 64 -0.37 10.33 -1.62
C VAL A 64 0.51 11.50 -2.05
N PHE A 65 1.36 11.95 -1.13
CA PHE A 65 2.28 13.06 -1.31
C PHE A 65 3.73 12.58 -1.26
N PRO A 66 4.62 13.03 -2.16
CA PRO A 66 6.05 12.83 -1.97
C PRO A 66 6.53 13.49 -0.67
N CYS A 67 7.42 12.84 0.08
CA CYS A 67 8.01 13.45 1.27
C CYS A 67 9.03 14.55 0.93
N ALA A 68 9.63 14.48 -0.27
CA ALA A 68 10.63 15.46 -0.71
C ALA A 68 10.02 16.84 -1.04
N THR A 69 8.69 16.93 -1.10
CA THR A 69 7.98 18.15 -1.49
C THR A 69 7.19 18.67 -0.30
N VAL A 70 7.09 20.00 -0.19
CA VAL A 70 6.23 20.62 0.82
C VAL A 70 4.79 20.28 0.44
N ALA A 71 3.99 19.84 1.41
CA ALA A 71 2.68 19.21 1.21
C ALA A 71 1.69 19.96 0.28
N ASP A 72 1.90 21.25 0.04
CA ASP A 72 1.02 22.12 -0.74
C ASP A 72 1.60 22.55 -2.10
N GLN A 73 2.78 22.08 -2.49
CA GLN A 73 3.42 22.52 -3.75
C GLN A 73 3.15 21.59 -4.95
N ASP A 74 2.83 20.33 -4.70
CA ASP A 74 2.47 19.36 -5.75
C ASP A 74 1.06 18.82 -5.53
N ALA A 75 0.34 18.58 -6.63
CA ALA A 75 -0.95 17.89 -6.57
C ALA A 75 -0.73 16.44 -6.12
N PRO A 76 -1.48 15.93 -5.12
CA PRO A 76 -1.33 14.56 -4.67
C PRO A 76 -1.79 13.57 -5.74
N ILE A 77 -1.26 12.35 -5.66
CA ILE A 77 -1.90 11.22 -6.31
C ILE A 77 -3.08 10.82 -5.43
N ARG A 78 -4.30 11.01 -5.93
CA ARG A 78 -5.52 10.59 -5.24
C ARG A 78 -5.88 9.15 -5.62
N LEU A 79 -5.99 8.29 -4.62
CA LEU A 79 -6.47 6.92 -4.71
C LEU A 79 -7.91 6.87 -4.19
N ASN A 80 -8.82 6.38 -5.04
CA ASN A 80 -10.22 6.15 -4.72
C ASN A 80 -10.47 4.64 -4.67
N PRO A 81 -11.49 4.19 -3.94
CA PRO A 81 -12.06 2.86 -4.15
C PRO A 81 -12.34 2.59 -5.62
N LEU A 82 -11.91 1.42 -6.11
CA LEU A 82 -12.45 0.88 -7.32
C LEU A 82 -13.50 -0.17 -6.95
N ASP A 83 -14.77 0.14 -7.19
CA ASP A 83 -15.87 -0.79 -6.96
C ASP A 83 -16.01 -1.76 -8.17
N PHE A 84 -15.02 -2.63 -8.37
CA PHE A 84 -15.00 -3.63 -9.45
C PHE A 84 -15.17 -5.04 -8.90
N GLY A 85 -16.42 -5.52 -8.85
CA GLY A 85 -16.74 -6.82 -8.26
C GLY A 85 -16.44 -6.86 -6.76
N GLU A 86 -16.71 -7.97 -6.11
CA GLU A 86 -16.70 -8.15 -4.64
C GLU A 86 -15.32 -8.02 -3.97
N VAL A 87 -14.34 -7.36 -4.62
CA VAL A 87 -12.96 -7.25 -4.14
C VAL A 87 -12.79 -5.86 -3.50
N PRO A 88 -12.93 -5.73 -2.16
CA PRO A 88 -12.92 -4.42 -1.51
C PRO A 88 -11.53 -3.77 -1.49
N ASN A 89 -10.47 -4.51 -1.84
CA ASN A 89 -9.09 -4.09 -1.64
C ASN A 89 -8.39 -3.45 -2.84
N ILE A 90 -9.14 -3.06 -3.88
CA ILE A 90 -8.59 -2.37 -5.05
C ILE A 90 -8.89 -0.88 -5.00
N LEU A 91 -7.85 -0.09 -5.24
CA LEU A 91 -7.88 1.36 -5.34
C LEU A 91 -7.44 1.78 -6.74
N GLU A 92 -8.05 2.83 -7.26
CA GLU A 92 -7.69 3.47 -8.52
C GLU A 92 -7.32 4.94 -8.34
N GLY A 93 -6.39 5.41 -9.14
CA GLY A 93 -5.99 6.81 -9.17
C GLY A 93 -5.38 7.18 -10.52
N GLN A 94 -4.85 8.40 -10.57
CA GLN A 94 -4.10 8.90 -11.72
C GLN A 94 -2.72 9.36 -11.27
N ALA A 95 -1.69 8.94 -12.01
CA ALA A 95 -0.31 9.42 -11.84
C ALA A 95 0.11 10.11 -13.14
N GLY A 96 -0.11 11.43 -13.20
CA GLY A 96 0.04 12.18 -14.45
C GLY A 96 -1.04 11.79 -15.47
N PRO A 97 -0.70 11.51 -16.75
CA PRO A 97 -1.68 11.19 -17.79
C PRO A 97 -2.17 9.74 -17.75
N SER A 98 -1.75 8.93 -16.77
CA SER A 98 -1.94 7.48 -16.80
C SER A 98 -2.63 6.94 -15.57
N GLY A 99 -3.45 5.90 -15.78
CA GLY A 99 -4.09 5.17 -14.70
C GLY A 99 -3.08 4.51 -13.76
N LEU A 100 -3.46 4.45 -12.49
CA LEU A 100 -2.74 3.75 -11.43
C LEU A 100 -3.74 2.88 -10.67
N TRP A 101 -3.44 1.59 -10.54
CA TRP A 101 -4.21 0.66 -9.72
C TRP A 101 -3.35 0.16 -8.59
N CYS A 102 -3.89 0.19 -7.37
CA CYS A 102 -3.22 -0.32 -6.18
C CYS A 102 -4.12 -1.36 -5.51
N GLN A 103 -3.55 -2.49 -5.13
CA GLN A 103 -4.20 -3.45 -4.26
C GLN A 103 -3.55 -3.42 -2.88
N TYR A 104 -4.35 -3.34 -1.82
CA TYR A 104 -3.81 -3.34 -0.47
C TYR A 104 -3.87 -4.73 0.19
N PHE A 105 -2.91 -4.96 1.08
CA PHE A 105 -2.74 -6.18 1.89
C PHE A 105 -2.32 -5.78 3.30
N THR A 106 -2.27 -6.75 4.22
CA THR A 106 -1.65 -6.59 5.54
C THR A 106 -0.36 -7.38 5.61
N ASP A 107 0.65 -6.80 6.26
CA ASP A 107 1.86 -7.51 6.63
C ASP A 107 1.63 -8.40 7.88
N HIS A 108 2.68 -9.07 8.36
CA HIS A 108 2.59 -9.92 9.57
C HIS A 108 2.29 -9.15 10.86
N SER A 109 2.43 -7.82 10.85
CA SER A 109 2.16 -6.90 11.97
C SER A 109 0.84 -6.16 11.81
N ASN A 110 0.04 -6.51 10.79
CA ASN A 110 -1.20 -5.84 10.39
C ASN A 110 -1.02 -4.38 9.92
N TYR A 111 0.15 -4.02 9.39
CA TYR A 111 0.31 -2.76 8.69
C TYR A 111 -0.12 -2.88 7.22
N PRO A 112 -0.75 -1.85 6.64
CA PRO A 112 -1.14 -1.85 5.23
C PRO A 112 0.08 -1.83 4.30
N ILE A 113 0.09 -2.71 3.31
CA ILE A 113 1.01 -2.67 2.17
C ILE A 113 0.18 -2.43 0.91
N LEU A 114 0.59 -1.49 0.05
CA LEU A 114 -0.11 -1.24 -1.22
C LEU A 114 0.80 -1.64 -2.39
N THR A 115 0.37 -2.63 -3.18
CA THR A 115 1.06 -2.99 -4.42
C THR A 115 0.39 -2.29 -5.59
N CYS A 116 1.14 -1.48 -6.32
CA CYS A 116 0.60 -0.63 -7.37
C CYS A 116 1.19 -0.93 -8.76
N GLN A 117 0.36 -0.74 -9.78
CA GLN A 117 0.72 -0.82 -11.19
C GLN A 117 0.11 0.34 -11.98
N SER A 118 0.87 0.92 -12.90
CA SER A 118 0.39 1.95 -13.82
C SER A 118 0.23 1.42 -15.25
N GLU A 119 -0.62 2.07 -16.05
CA GLU A 119 -0.73 1.86 -17.51
C GLU A 119 0.58 2.04 -18.24
N MET A 120 1.47 2.91 -17.74
CA MET A 120 2.82 3.10 -18.29
C MET A 120 3.77 1.94 -17.94
N GLY A 121 3.32 0.93 -17.20
CA GLY A 121 4.16 -0.21 -16.81
C GLY A 121 4.99 0.02 -15.54
N ALA A 122 4.82 1.15 -14.85
CA ALA A 122 5.37 1.35 -13.52
C ALA A 122 4.81 0.29 -12.56
N ARG A 123 5.65 -0.26 -11.69
CA ARG A 123 5.27 -1.25 -10.68
C ARG A 123 6.05 -1.00 -9.41
N PHE A 124 5.34 -0.79 -8.31
CA PHE A 124 5.96 -0.49 -7.01
C PHE A 124 5.09 -0.95 -5.87
N THR A 125 5.69 -1.02 -4.68
CA THR A 125 5.01 -1.36 -3.43
C THR A 125 5.24 -0.22 -2.43
N LEU A 126 4.20 0.16 -1.71
CA LEU A 126 4.26 1.09 -0.58
C LEU A 126 4.38 0.28 0.71
N TRP A 127 5.53 0.38 1.36
CA TRP A 127 5.83 -0.27 2.63
C TRP A 127 5.73 0.73 3.77
N PRO A 128 4.95 0.45 4.81
CA PRO A 128 4.78 1.37 5.94
C PRO A 128 6.11 1.51 6.69
N ILE A 129 6.44 2.74 7.09
CA ILE A 129 7.69 3.07 7.78
C ILE A 129 7.38 3.50 9.19
N THR A 130 8.08 2.88 10.14
CA THR A 130 7.92 3.11 11.59
C THR A 130 9.23 3.51 12.28
N ASP A 131 10.29 3.70 11.51
CA ASP A 131 11.63 4.06 11.99
C ASP A 131 11.93 5.57 11.83
N GLU A 132 13.20 5.95 11.98
CA GLU A 132 13.65 7.35 11.91
C GLU A 132 13.33 8.05 10.58
N ARG A 133 13.18 7.31 9.48
CA ARG A 133 12.82 7.85 8.16
C ARG A 133 11.43 8.50 8.18
N LEU A 134 10.52 8.04 9.03
CA LEU A 134 9.24 8.70 9.26
C LEU A 134 9.45 10.15 9.70
N THR A 135 10.34 10.37 10.66
CA THR A 135 10.60 11.71 11.19
C THR A 135 11.20 12.62 10.11
N VAL A 136 12.10 12.07 9.27
CA VAL A 136 12.69 12.80 8.14
C VAL A 136 11.62 13.27 7.16
N CYS A 137 10.69 12.38 6.79
CA CYS A 137 9.58 12.74 5.89
C CYS A 137 8.69 13.84 6.49
N MET A 138 8.28 13.70 7.75
CA MET A 138 7.38 14.65 8.41
C MET A 138 8.01 16.05 8.55
N MET A 139 9.32 16.10 8.86
CA MET A 139 10.06 17.37 8.90
C MET A 139 10.18 18.03 7.52
N ALA A 140 10.43 17.25 6.47
CA ALA A 140 10.49 17.76 5.10
C ALA A 140 9.15 18.33 4.63
N ALA A 141 8.03 17.74 5.09
CA ALA A 141 6.68 18.23 4.84
C ALA A 141 6.30 19.50 5.63
N GLY A 142 7.21 20.06 6.44
CA GLY A 142 6.95 21.25 7.25
C GLY A 142 6.09 20.99 8.49
N GLN A 143 5.89 19.72 8.86
CA GLN A 143 5.16 19.33 10.07
C GLN A 143 6.13 19.24 11.25
N SER A 144 5.78 19.84 12.38
CA SER A 144 6.52 19.62 13.63
C SER A 144 6.39 18.15 14.04
N ARG A 145 7.44 17.61 14.68
CA ARG A 145 7.49 16.23 15.21
C ARG A 145 6.12 15.78 15.79
N PRO A 146 5.67 14.55 15.51
CA PRO A 146 4.47 13.99 16.14
C PRO A 146 4.62 13.91 17.66
#